data_AF-A0A285EF13-F1
#
_entry.id   AF-A0A285EF13-F1
#
_cell.length_a   1.000
_cell.length_b   1.000
_cell.length_c   1.000
_cell.angle_alpha   90.00
_cell.angle_beta   90.00
_cell.angle_gamma   90.00
#
_symmetry.space_group_name_H-M   'P 1'
#
loop_
_entity.id
_entity.type
_entity.pdbx_description
1 polymer ?
#
loop_
_entity_poly.entity_id
_entity_poly.type
_entity_poly.pdbx_seq_one_letter_code
_entity_poly.pdbx_strand_id
1 'polypeptide(L)' 'MTALCTSLAVEMQHDFVRAQAQLGEARLQQAEKDTPATRAAVTRWLTLIDAVLDMYLDMRGPGTRRGWS' A
#
# COMPACT_ATOMS: atom_id res chain seq x y z
N MET A 1 -17.43 -0.02 17.31
CA MET A 1 -16.18 -0.57 16.75
C MET A 1 -16.11 -0.45 15.23
N THR A 2 -17.23 -0.55 14.51
CA THR A 2 -17.30 -0.37 13.04
C THR A 2 -16.89 1.02 12.54
N ALA A 3 -17.20 2.10 13.28
CA ALA A 3 -16.82 3.46 12.89
C ALA A 3 -15.29 3.71 12.88
N LEU A 4 -14.55 3.04 13.78
CA LEU A 4 -13.07 3.10 13.83
C LEU A 4 -12.42 2.34 12.68
N CYS A 5 -13.02 1.22 12.27
CA CYS A 5 -12.57 0.48 11.09
C CYS A 5 -12.78 1.28 9.80
N THR A 6 -13.87 2.06 9.69
CA THR A 6 -14.13 2.90 8.51
C THR A 6 -13.18 4.09 8.42
N SER A 7 -12.86 4.77 9.53
CA SER A 7 -11.91 5.90 9.50
C SER A 7 -10.51 5.43 9.12
N LEU A 8 -10.06 4.31 9.69
CA LEU A 8 -8.76 3.72 9.38
C LEU A 8 -8.67 3.25 7.91
N ALA A 9 -9.73 2.63 7.38
CA ALA A 9 -9.76 2.23 5.98
C ALA A 9 -9.68 3.43 5.01
N VAL A 10 -10.30 4.57 5.36
CA VAL A 10 -10.23 5.81 4.56
C VAL A 10 -8.82 6.40 4.58
N GLU A 11 -8.18 6.47 5.75
CA GLU A 11 -6.80 6.94 5.89
C GLU A 11 -5.83 6.07 5.08
N MET A 12 -5.98 4.76 5.15
CA MET A 12 -5.14 3.83 4.38
C MET A 12 -5.38 3.93 2.88
N GLN A 13 -6.61 4.19 2.44
CA GLN A 13 -6.89 4.44 1.04
C GLN A 13 -6.20 5.72 0.55
N HIS A 14 -6.19 6.77 1.36
CA HIS A 14 -5.45 8.00 1.06
C HIS A 14 -3.94 7.76 0.97
N ASP A 15 -3.37 7.02 1.92
CA ASP A 15 -1.95 6.69 1.93
C ASP A 15 -1.55 5.81 0.75
N PHE A 16 -2.39 4.84 0.37
CA PHE A 16 -2.19 4.02 -0.82
C PHE A 16 -2.16 4.84 -2.11
N VAL A 17 -3.15 5.73 -2.31
CA VAL A 17 -3.21 6.59 -3.50
C VAL A 17 -1.99 7.50 -3.57
N ARG A 18 -1.56 8.06 -2.43
CA ARG A 18 -0.36 8.90 -2.35
C ARG A 18 0.89 8.10 -2.70
N ALA A 19 1.05 6.91 -2.13
CA ALA A 19 2.19 6.03 -2.38
C ALA A 19 2.27 5.61 -3.85
N GLN A 20 1.12 5.34 -4.48
CA GLN A 20 1.03 4.99 -5.90
C GLN A 20 1.48 6.15 -6.80
N ALA A 21 1.04 7.38 -6.51
CA ALA A 21 1.47 8.56 -7.25
C ALA A 21 3.00 8.76 -7.14
N GLN A 22 3.55 8.62 -5.94
CA GLN A 22 4.99 8.75 -5.69
C GLN A 22 5.82 7.63 -6.31
N LEU A 23 5.29 6.40 -6.35
CA LEU A 23 5.91 5.30 -7.09
C LEU A 23 5.94 5.59 -8.59
N GLY A 24 4.88 6.18 -9.14
CA GLY A 24 4.82 6.62 -10.54
C GLY A 24 5.91 7.63 -10.86
N GLU A 25 6.05 8.68 -10.03
CA GLU A 25 7.12 9.67 -10.15
C GLU A 25 8.51 9.04 -10.05
N ALA A 26 8.73 8.16 -9.07
CA ALA A 26 10.01 7.47 -8.90
C ALA A 26 10.35 6.58 -10.11
N ARG A 27 9.36 5.91 -10.72
CA ARG A 27 9.56 5.13 -11.95
C ARG A 27 9.85 6.00 -13.17
N LEU A 28 9.22 7.16 -13.29
CA LEU A 28 9.54 8.13 -14.34
C LEU A 28 10.99 8.61 -14.21
N GLN A 29 11.42 8.98 -13.00
CA GLN A 29 12.81 9.37 -12.73
C GLN A 29 13.78 8.22 -13.00
N GLN A 30 13.42 6.97 -12.66
CA GLN A 30 14.24 5.81 -12.98
C GLN A 30 14.34 5.56 -14.49
N ALA A 31 13.25 5.75 -15.24
CA ALA A 31 13.23 5.62 -16.69
C ALA A 31 14.08 6.69 -17.38
N GLU A 32 14.10 7.91 -16.85
CA GLU A 32 14.98 8.98 -17.32
C GLU A 32 16.45 8.66 -16.99
N LYS A 33 16.72 8.22 -15.76
CA LYS A 33 18.06 7.83 -15.32
C LYS A 33 18.02 6.77 -14.22
N ASP A 34 18.44 5.56 -14.57
CA ASP A 34 18.57 4.49 -13.58
C ASP A 34 19.82 4.73 -12.72
N THR A 35 19.59 5.07 -11.46
CA THR A 35 20.63 5.32 -10.47
C THR A 35 20.32 4.53 -9.19
N PRO A 36 21.31 4.27 -8.33
CA PRO A 36 21.04 3.67 -7.03
C PRO A 36 20.00 4.44 -6.21
N ALA A 37 19.96 5.78 -6.35
CA ALA A 37 18.98 6.62 -5.67
C ALA A 37 17.55 6.43 -6.20
N THR A 38 17.36 6.38 -7.52
CA THR A 38 16.04 6.16 -8.13
C THR A 38 15.54 4.74 -7.88
N ARG A 39 16.42 3.74 -7.90
CA ARG A 39 16.09 2.37 -7.45
C ARG A 39 15.65 2.31 -5.99
N ALA A 40 16.40 2.96 -5.10
CA ALA A 40 16.05 3.02 -3.68
C ALA A 40 14.70 3.71 -3.44
N ALA A 41 14.40 4.78 -4.19
CA ALA A 41 13.10 5.45 -4.13
C ALA A 41 11.95 4.53 -4.57
N VAL A 42 12.11 3.80 -5.68
CA VAL A 42 11.12 2.81 -6.16
C VAL A 42 10.92 1.71 -5.12
N THR A 43 11.99 1.13 -4.58
CA THR A 43 11.90 0.09 -3.54
C THR A 43 11.18 0.61 -2.29
N ARG A 44 11.51 1.82 -1.84
CA ARG A 44 10.87 2.43 -0.67
C ARG A 44 9.36 2.55 -0.84
N TRP A 45 8.90 3.01 -2.02
CA TRP A 45 7.47 3.17 -2.27
C TRP A 45 6.75 1.83 -2.43
N LEU A 46 7.40 0.83 -3.04
CA LEU A 46 6.87 -0.54 -3.08
C LEU A 46 6.69 -1.10 -1.68
N THR A 47 7.70 -1.00 -0.81
CA THR A 47 7.60 -1.46 0.59
C THR A 47 6.47 -0.78 1.35
N LEU A 48 6.25 0.52 1.12
CA LEU A 48 5.16 1.25 1.76
C LEU A 48 3.79 0.78 1.26
N ILE A 49 3.64 0.52 -0.04
CA ILE A 49 2.41 -0.04 -0.61
C ILE A 49 2.14 -1.44 -0.05
N ASP A 50 3.14 -2.30 0.02
CA ASP A 50 3.01 -3.65 0.57
C ASP A 50 2.55 -3.60 2.04
N ALA A 51 3.14 -2.73 2.86
CA ALA A 51 2.73 -2.55 4.25
C ALA A 51 1.27 -2.07 4.41
N VAL A 52 0.81 -1.17 3.53
CA VAL A 52 -0.59 -0.72 3.53
C VAL A 52 -1.53 -1.85 3.11
N LEU A 53 -1.14 -2.66 2.12
CA LEU A 53 -1.93 -3.81 1.68
C LEU A 53 -2.02 -4.90 2.75
N ASP A 54 -0.91 -5.22 3.41
CA ASP A 54 -0.87 -6.19 4.52
C ASP A 54 -1.80 -5.76 5.66
N MET A 55 -1.71 -4.49 6.07
CA MET A 55 -2.58 -3.95 7.11
C MET A 55 -4.06 -3.96 6.69
N TYR A 56 -4.36 -3.77 5.40
CA TYR A 56 -5.74 -3.84 4.88
C TYR A 56 -6.27 -5.28 4.93
N LEU A 57 -5.42 -6.26 4.57
CA LEU A 57 -5.75 -7.67 4.63
C LEU A 57 -5.95 -8.15 6.08
N ASP A 58 -5.10 -7.71 7.00
CA ASP A 58 -5.20 -8.01 8.43
C ASP A 58 -6.50 -7.47 9.03
N MET A 59 -6.88 -6.24 8.69
CA MET A 59 -8.17 -5.68 9.10
C MET A 59 -9.36 -6.42 8.52
N ARG A 60 -9.22 -7.01 7.32
CA ARG A 60 -10.30 -7.75 6.67
C ARG A 60 -10.49 -9.16 7.25
N GLY A 61 -9.42 -9.76 7.77
CA GLY A 61 -9.39 -11.05 8.50
C GLY A 61 -9.92 -12.26 7.69
N PRO A 62 -9.61 -13.51 8.10
CA PRO A 62 -10.08 -14.74 7.44
C PRO A 62 -11.59 -15.07 7.64
N GLY A 63 -12.45 -14.05 7.83
CA GLY A 63 -13.85 -14.19 8.24
C GLY A 63 -14.86 -14.75 7.21
N THR A 64 -14.41 -15.16 6.02
CA THR A 64 -15.25 -15.80 4.99
C THR A 64 -14.85 -17.23 4.65
N ARG A 65 -14.25 -17.96 5.60
CA ARG A 65 -14.41 -19.43 5.65
C ARG A 65 -15.33 -19.79 6.81
N ARG A 66 -16.62 -19.46 6.68
CA ARG A 66 -17.66 -20.07 7.53
C ARG A 66 -17.76 -21.54 7.14
N GLY A 67 -17.51 -22.40 8.12
CA GLY A 67 -17.33 -23.84 7.96
C GLY A 67 -18.48 -24.53 7.23
N TRP A 68 -18.09 -25.49 6.40
CA TRP A 68 -18.92 -26.63 6.04
C TRP A 68 -18.30 -27.82 6.78
N SER A 69 -18.97 -28.24 7.84
CA SER A 69 -18.85 -29.55 8.47
C SER A 69 -20.22 -29.93 8.98
#